data_AF-A0A452QJ43-F1
#
_entry.id   AF-A0A452QJ43-F1
#
_cell.length_a   1.000
_cell.length_b   1.000
_cell.length_c   1.000
_cell.angle_alpha   90.00
_cell.angle_beta   90.00
_cell.angle_gamma   90.00
#
_symmetry.space_group_name_H-M   'P 1'
#
loop_
_entity.id
_entity.type
_entity.pdbx_description
1 polymer ?
#
loop_
_entity_poly.entity_id
_entity_poly.type
_entity_poly.pdbx_seq_one_letter_code
_entity_poly.pdbx_strand_id
1 'polypeptide(L)'
;YLFEREGAPQAGGGSLGGREGGSNRFPGAFKTMDLNRVINLLEETDKDDLEEKQLKSVKKLVQCYQNGLPLRDLAQIFKILNLCAEKIENQPHFIESAFNILKLCGLPFLKKKVSDEITYAEDTANSIALLGELMKIPNSELRIQICKCIVDFYHAEPPKKHITGYQQASSSYKIKMAEVGGLAKTMVQSLALLENQLVEKLWVLKALQHLSTSEVNCTLMMKAQAASGICAHLNDPDPSGQLLFRSSEILWNLLEKSPKEEIIQQLSNLECLLALKEVFKTLFMRGFSHYDRQLRNDILVITTIIAQNPGAPMIECGFTKDLILFATFNEVKSQNPLVKGLKLSNSYEDFELKKLLFNIIVILCKDLPTIQLLIDGKVILALFTYVKKPEKNKIIEWSAAQYEELQLHAIATLSSVAPLLTEEYMLCQGNAQVLAFLEWCESEDSFFSHGNSFHGTGGRGNKFAQMRYSLRLLRAMVYLEDETINSDLCEKGTIQQLIGVFKNTISKSNDKEEAIILEIQSDILLVLSGLCEHHIPRKEIFGTEGVDIILRVMKIDPTKLQTGLVLLYPKKEGRRLKIKINEINEIEHIITDATEIKKIITDYYEQLHANKLDNIEEIDKFLETYNQD
;
A
#
# COMPACT_ATOMS: atom_id res chain seq x y z
N TYR A 1 -23.50 -1.84 7.00
CA TYR A 1 -24.37 -3.04 6.88
C TYR A 1 -25.66 -2.78 7.67
N LEU A 2 -26.77 -2.90 6.96
CA LEU A 2 -28.22 -2.78 7.26
C LEU A 2 -28.69 -2.95 8.73
N PHE A 3 -29.60 -2.07 9.18
CA PHE A 3 -31.01 -2.41 9.48
C PHE A 3 -31.82 -1.13 9.80
N GLU A 4 -32.61 -0.67 8.82
CA GLU A 4 -33.75 0.23 9.03
C GLU A 4 -34.97 -0.59 9.50
N ARG A 5 -35.76 -0.03 10.43
CA ARG A 5 -37.13 -0.48 10.73
C ARG A 5 -38.09 0.69 10.56
N GLU A 6 -38.87 0.65 9.48
CA GLU A 6 -40.24 1.20 9.39
C GLU A 6 -41.12 0.51 10.46
N GLY A 7 -42.21 1.02 11.02
CA GLY A 7 -43.05 2.20 10.86
C GLY A 7 -44.37 1.90 11.61
N ALA A 8 -45.08 2.89 12.16
CA ALA A 8 -46.50 2.74 12.57
C ALA A 8 -47.17 4.13 12.80
N PRO A 9 -48.51 4.26 12.67
CA PRO A 9 -49.15 5.38 11.98
C PRO A 9 -49.90 6.39 12.87
N GLN A 10 -50.24 7.51 12.22
CA GLN A 10 -51.10 8.60 12.71
C GLN A 10 -52.53 8.16 13.07
N ALA A 11 -53.09 8.78 14.10
CA ALA A 11 -54.52 8.85 14.40
C ALA A 11 -54.95 10.33 14.37
N GLY A 12 -56.13 10.59 13.80
CA GLY A 12 -56.58 11.91 13.37
C GLY A 12 -57.36 12.71 14.41
N GLY A 13 -57.79 13.91 14.00
CA GLY A 13 -58.75 14.71 14.74
C GLY A 13 -58.79 16.20 14.37
N GLY A 14 -59.85 16.64 13.68
CA GLY A 14 -60.48 17.93 13.96
C GLY A 14 -60.16 19.10 13.03
N SER A 15 -61.08 19.38 12.11
CA SER A 15 -61.21 20.65 11.39
C SER A 15 -62.06 21.62 12.20
N LEU A 16 -61.59 22.85 12.44
CA LEU A 16 -62.43 24.03 12.69
C LEU A 16 -61.74 25.26 12.08
N GLY A 17 -62.48 25.96 11.21
CA GLY A 17 -62.01 27.13 10.48
C GLY A 17 -61.95 28.39 11.32
N GLY A 18 -61.03 29.27 10.94
CA GLY A 18 -60.96 30.67 11.37
C GLY A 18 -60.07 31.43 10.38
N ARG A 19 -60.68 32.29 9.56
CA ARG A 19 -59.97 33.33 8.81
C ARG A 19 -59.64 34.45 9.79
N GLU A 20 -58.36 34.81 9.90
CA GLU A 20 -57.97 36.19 10.18
C GLU A 20 -56.55 36.43 9.66
N GLY A 21 -56.41 37.52 8.91
CA GLY A 21 -55.16 37.92 8.28
C GLY A 21 -54.18 38.44 9.31
N GLY A 22 -52.98 37.88 9.31
CA GLY A 22 -51.83 38.37 10.05
C GLY A 22 -50.58 37.85 9.38
N SER A 23 -49.70 38.76 8.98
CA SER A 23 -48.40 38.47 8.37
C SER A 23 -47.49 37.70 9.33
N ASN A 24 -47.66 36.39 9.41
CA ASN A 24 -46.76 35.51 10.15
C ASN A 24 -45.54 35.18 9.29
N ARG A 25 -44.43 35.89 9.52
CA ARG A 25 -43.11 35.38 9.17
C ARG A 25 -42.86 34.15 10.04
N PHE A 26 -42.96 32.96 9.44
CA PHE A 26 -42.59 31.72 10.10
C PHE A 26 -41.12 31.76 10.55
N PRO A 27 -40.79 31.45 11.81
CA PRO A 27 -39.42 31.19 12.22
C PRO A 27 -38.95 29.92 11.47
N GLY A 28 -37.98 30.06 10.58
CA GLY A 28 -37.44 28.93 9.80
C GLY A 28 -37.59 29.02 8.27
N ALA A 29 -38.24 30.07 7.76
CA ALA A 29 -38.30 30.31 6.31
C ALA A 29 -36.96 30.83 5.76
N PHE A 30 -36.53 30.26 4.63
CA PHE A 30 -35.31 30.69 3.93
C PHE A 30 -35.42 32.16 3.49
N LYS A 31 -34.46 33.01 3.86
CA LYS A 31 -34.46 34.42 3.45
C LYS A 31 -34.13 34.50 1.96
N THR A 32 -35.11 34.88 1.14
CA THR A 32 -34.93 35.06 -0.31
C THR A 32 -34.03 36.26 -0.60
N MET A 33 -33.03 36.06 -1.46
CA MET A 33 -32.14 37.10 -1.97
C MET A 33 -32.11 37.02 -3.49
N ASP A 34 -32.05 38.16 -4.15
CA ASP A 34 -31.84 38.24 -5.61
C ASP A 34 -30.34 38.17 -5.91
N LEU A 35 -29.86 36.97 -6.24
CA LEU A 35 -28.45 36.70 -6.53
C LEU A 35 -27.99 37.35 -7.84
N ASN A 36 -28.87 37.47 -8.84
CA ASN A 36 -28.55 38.15 -10.11
C ASN A 36 -28.22 39.62 -9.86
N ARG A 37 -28.95 40.27 -8.96
CA ARG A 37 -28.62 41.65 -8.56
C ARG A 37 -27.24 41.77 -7.91
N VAL A 38 -26.83 40.78 -7.11
CA VAL A 38 -25.49 40.77 -6.49
C VAL A 38 -24.41 40.56 -7.54
N ILE A 39 -24.63 39.63 -8.48
CA ILE A 39 -23.72 39.37 -9.60
C ILE A 39 -23.53 40.63 -10.45
N ASN A 40 -24.62 41.26 -10.89
CA ASN A 40 -24.56 42.48 -11.69
C ASN A 40 -23.81 43.60 -10.96
N LEU A 41 -24.01 43.74 -9.64
CA LEU A 41 -23.31 44.75 -8.84
C LEU A 41 -21.80 44.48 -8.76
N LEU A 42 -21.39 43.22 -8.70
CA LEU A 42 -19.97 42.83 -8.67
C LEU A 42 -19.29 42.99 -10.04
N GLU A 43 -20.04 42.85 -11.14
CA GLU A 43 -19.54 43.09 -12.49
C GLU A 43 -19.31 44.58 -12.79
N GLU A 44 -19.90 45.52 -12.02
CA GLU A 44 -19.63 46.95 -12.16
C GLU A 44 -18.19 47.32 -11.72
N THR A 45 -17.51 48.19 -12.50
CA THR A 45 -16.12 48.64 -12.27
C THR A 45 -15.95 50.14 -12.02
N ASP A 46 -16.89 51.00 -12.44
CA ASP A 46 -16.72 52.45 -12.41
C ASP A 46 -17.83 53.15 -11.60
N LYS A 47 -17.53 53.57 -10.37
CA LYS A 47 -18.29 54.54 -9.52
C LYS A 47 -17.60 54.77 -8.16
N ASP A 48 -17.72 55.98 -7.64
CA ASP A 48 -17.43 56.28 -6.23
C ASP A 48 -18.38 55.49 -5.30
N ASP A 49 -17.87 55.01 -4.16
CA ASP A 49 -18.56 54.16 -3.16
C ASP A 49 -19.06 52.79 -3.67
N LEU A 50 -18.58 52.30 -4.80
CA LEU A 50 -19.03 51.02 -5.37
C LEU A 50 -18.55 49.81 -4.55
N GLU A 51 -17.29 49.83 -4.11
CA GLU A 51 -16.67 48.74 -3.33
C GLU A 51 -17.44 48.48 -2.01
N GLU A 52 -17.76 49.53 -1.25
CA GLU A 52 -18.48 49.37 0.02
C GLU A 52 -19.89 48.79 -0.20
N LYS A 53 -20.57 49.17 -1.30
CA LYS A 53 -21.88 48.61 -1.67
C LYS A 53 -21.76 47.15 -2.07
N GLN A 54 -20.73 46.78 -2.84
CA GLN A 54 -20.43 45.40 -3.22
C GLN A 54 -20.19 44.54 -1.97
N LEU A 55 -19.29 44.95 -1.07
CA LEU A 55 -18.99 44.23 0.18
C LEU A 55 -20.23 44.08 1.08
N LYS A 56 -21.04 45.13 1.24
CA LYS A 56 -22.31 45.06 1.99
C LYS A 56 -23.29 44.05 1.38
N SER A 57 -23.34 43.96 0.05
CA SER A 57 -24.22 43.01 -0.65
C SER A 57 -23.80 41.56 -0.41
N VAL A 58 -22.50 41.26 -0.46
CA VAL A 58 -21.96 39.93 -0.18
C VAL A 58 -22.12 39.55 1.29
N LYS A 59 -21.89 40.50 2.22
CA LYS A 59 -22.13 40.26 3.66
C LYS A 59 -23.59 39.89 3.95
N LYS A 60 -24.54 40.51 3.25
CA LYS A 60 -25.97 40.17 3.35
C LYS A 60 -26.26 38.79 2.76
N LEU A 61 -25.56 38.38 1.70
CA LEU A 61 -25.65 37.03 1.14
C LEU A 61 -25.21 36.00 2.19
N VAL A 62 -24.05 36.19 2.81
CA VAL A 62 -23.53 35.27 3.83
C VAL A 62 -24.54 35.07 4.98
N GLN A 63 -25.18 36.15 5.43
CA GLN A 63 -26.21 36.07 6.48
C GLN A 63 -27.49 35.33 6.03
N CYS A 64 -27.85 35.39 4.75
CA CYS A 64 -29.01 34.70 4.20
C CYS A 64 -28.79 33.18 4.12
N TYR A 65 -27.57 32.74 3.82
CA TYR A 65 -27.22 31.34 3.54
C TYR A 65 -26.49 30.63 4.71
N GLN A 66 -26.39 31.25 5.88
CA GLN A 66 -25.69 30.73 7.07
C GLN A 66 -26.13 29.34 7.61
N ASN A 67 -27.23 28.77 7.09
CA ASN A 67 -27.77 27.47 7.51
C ASN A 67 -27.68 26.39 6.40
N GLY A 68 -27.03 26.68 5.28
CA GLY A 68 -26.87 25.75 4.15
C GLY A 68 -27.21 26.38 2.80
N LEU A 69 -26.80 25.67 1.75
CA LEU A 69 -26.86 26.16 0.37
C LEU A 69 -27.89 25.36 -0.46
N PRO A 70 -29.00 25.97 -0.91
CA PRO A 70 -29.93 25.34 -1.84
C PRO A 70 -29.24 24.98 -3.17
N LEU A 71 -29.45 23.75 -3.65
CA LEU A 71 -28.83 23.26 -4.90
C LEU A 71 -29.08 24.19 -6.09
N ARG A 72 -30.32 24.69 -6.22
CA ARG A 72 -30.73 25.62 -7.28
C ARG A 72 -29.98 26.96 -7.30
N ASP A 73 -29.40 27.35 -6.16
CA ASP A 73 -28.76 28.66 -5.97
C ASP A 73 -27.22 28.53 -6.04
N LEU A 74 -26.67 27.30 -6.10
CA LEU A 74 -25.23 27.03 -6.04
C LEU A 74 -24.44 27.69 -7.17
N ALA A 75 -24.85 27.50 -8.43
CA ALA A 75 -24.13 28.06 -9.58
C ALA A 75 -23.96 29.59 -9.47
N GLN A 76 -24.99 30.29 -8.99
CA GLN A 76 -24.95 31.74 -8.80
C GLN A 76 -24.05 32.14 -7.61
N ILE A 77 -24.10 31.41 -6.50
CA ILE A 77 -23.24 31.67 -5.33
C ILE A 77 -21.77 31.44 -5.66
N PHE A 78 -21.46 30.38 -6.41
CA PHE A 78 -20.09 30.12 -6.87
C PHE A 78 -19.63 31.13 -7.94
N LYS A 79 -20.52 31.63 -8.81
CA LYS A 79 -20.20 32.78 -9.67
C LYS A 79 -19.85 34.02 -8.84
N ILE A 80 -20.59 34.30 -7.77
CA ILE A 80 -20.28 35.42 -6.86
C ILE A 80 -18.94 35.20 -6.16
N LEU A 81 -18.64 33.98 -5.70
CA LEU A 81 -17.33 33.62 -5.15
C LEU A 81 -16.21 33.92 -6.15
N ASN A 82 -16.35 33.51 -7.41
CA ASN A 82 -15.36 33.77 -8.46
C ASN A 82 -15.11 35.27 -8.64
N LEU A 83 -16.18 36.07 -8.78
CA LEU A 83 -16.08 37.51 -8.95
C LEU A 83 -15.43 38.20 -7.74
N CYS A 84 -15.72 37.74 -6.52
CA CYS A 84 -15.03 38.23 -5.32
C CYS A 84 -13.55 37.87 -5.37
N ALA A 85 -13.21 36.64 -5.76
CA ALA A 85 -11.84 36.16 -5.79
C ALA A 85 -10.97 36.87 -6.85
N GLU A 86 -11.51 37.09 -8.04
CA GLU A 86 -10.84 37.85 -9.13
C GLU A 86 -10.53 39.30 -8.73
N LYS A 87 -11.34 39.91 -7.85
CA LYS A 87 -11.12 41.28 -7.35
C LYS A 87 -10.04 41.39 -6.29
N ILE A 88 -9.60 40.30 -5.66
CA ILE A 88 -8.68 40.34 -4.50
C ILE A 88 -7.36 41.05 -4.84
N GLU A 89 -6.82 40.88 -6.04
CA GLU A 89 -5.55 41.47 -6.46
C GLU A 89 -5.58 43.01 -6.40
N ASN A 90 -6.69 43.61 -6.84
CA ASN A 90 -6.84 45.07 -6.90
C ASN A 90 -7.58 45.65 -5.68
N GLN A 91 -8.40 44.83 -5.01
CA GLN A 91 -9.30 45.23 -3.92
C GLN A 91 -9.22 44.20 -2.78
N PRO A 92 -8.18 44.28 -1.91
CA PRO A 92 -7.90 43.24 -0.90
C PRO A 92 -9.06 42.95 0.07
N HIS A 93 -9.96 43.91 0.31
CA HIS A 93 -11.13 43.72 1.18
C HIS A 93 -12.08 42.60 0.71
N PHE A 94 -12.03 42.22 -0.58
CA PHE A 94 -12.80 41.09 -1.09
C PHE A 94 -12.33 39.72 -0.57
N ILE A 95 -11.14 39.64 0.04
CA ILE A 95 -10.67 38.40 0.67
C ILE A 95 -11.65 37.91 1.75
N GLU A 96 -12.14 38.81 2.60
CA GLU A 96 -13.09 38.47 3.67
C GLU A 96 -14.42 38.00 3.07
N SER A 97 -14.82 38.59 1.93
CA SER A 97 -16.03 38.20 1.20
C SER A 97 -15.91 36.80 0.60
N ALA A 98 -14.83 36.50 -0.12
CA ALA A 98 -14.56 35.18 -0.70
C ALA A 98 -14.45 34.11 0.41
N PHE A 99 -13.71 34.41 1.47
CA PHE A 99 -13.55 33.57 2.64
C PHE A 99 -14.87 33.21 3.32
N ASN A 100 -15.72 34.21 3.55
CA ASN A 100 -17.01 33.99 4.17
C ASN A 100 -17.95 33.15 3.29
N ILE A 101 -17.84 33.27 1.96
CA ILE A 101 -18.60 32.41 1.04
C ILE A 101 -18.05 30.97 1.09
N LEU A 102 -16.73 30.76 1.07
CA LEU A 102 -16.12 29.43 1.20
C LEU A 102 -16.57 28.71 2.48
N LYS A 103 -16.68 29.44 3.60
CA LYS A 103 -17.25 28.88 4.84
C LYS A 103 -18.69 28.38 4.69
N LEU A 104 -19.50 29.01 3.82
CA LEU A 104 -20.84 28.51 3.52
C LEU A 104 -20.81 27.24 2.68
N CYS A 105 -19.80 27.08 1.81
CA CYS A 105 -19.64 25.89 0.97
C CYS A 105 -19.37 24.62 1.83
N GLY A 106 -18.77 24.79 3.02
CA GLY A 106 -18.65 23.73 4.03
C GLY A 106 -20.02 23.27 4.59
N LEU A 107 -21.03 24.13 4.63
CA LEU A 107 -22.35 23.82 5.17
C LEU A 107 -23.14 22.81 4.32
N PRO A 108 -24.18 22.15 4.87
CA PRO A 108 -25.03 21.23 4.13
C PRO A 108 -25.62 21.83 2.84
N PHE A 109 -25.55 21.06 1.76
CA PHE A 109 -26.30 21.38 0.54
C PHE A 109 -27.76 20.94 0.72
N LEU A 110 -28.69 21.76 0.26
CA LEU A 110 -30.11 21.65 0.56
C LEU A 110 -30.94 21.38 -0.70
N LYS A 111 -31.78 20.34 -0.65
CA LYS A 111 -32.73 19.95 -1.69
C LYS A 111 -34.18 20.17 -1.24
N LYS A 112 -35.09 20.46 -2.18
CA LYS A 112 -36.54 20.49 -1.93
C LYS A 112 -37.22 19.20 -2.36
N LYS A 113 -36.72 18.61 -3.45
CA LYS A 113 -37.20 17.35 -4.01
C LYS A 113 -36.05 16.37 -4.10
N VAL A 114 -36.36 15.08 -4.03
CA VAL A 114 -35.35 14.02 -4.23
C VAL A 114 -34.69 14.12 -5.60
N SER A 115 -35.45 14.51 -6.63
CA SER A 115 -34.95 14.72 -7.99
C SER A 115 -33.92 15.85 -8.11
N ASP A 116 -33.83 16.78 -7.15
CA ASP A 116 -32.96 17.95 -7.25
C ASP A 116 -31.47 17.55 -7.32
N GLU A 117 -31.06 16.44 -6.68
CA GLU A 117 -29.68 15.93 -6.77
C GLU A 117 -29.31 15.51 -8.20
N ILE A 118 -30.27 15.06 -9.00
CA ILE A 118 -30.05 14.72 -10.41
C ILE A 118 -30.15 15.99 -11.26
N THR A 119 -31.17 16.81 -11.02
CA THR A 119 -31.42 18.04 -11.80
C THR A 119 -30.26 19.03 -11.74
N TYR A 120 -29.65 19.22 -10.56
CA TYR A 120 -28.58 20.19 -10.36
C TYR A 120 -27.19 19.54 -10.30
N ALA A 121 -27.06 18.27 -10.72
CA ALA A 121 -25.80 17.54 -10.63
C ALA A 121 -24.67 18.26 -11.39
N GLU A 122 -24.92 18.63 -12.65
CA GLU A 122 -23.93 19.31 -13.50
C GLU A 122 -23.54 20.69 -12.94
N ASP A 123 -24.52 21.50 -12.57
CA ASP A 123 -24.29 22.81 -11.96
C ASP A 123 -23.50 22.71 -10.65
N THR A 124 -23.79 21.68 -9.83
CA THR A 124 -23.08 21.45 -8.57
C THR A 124 -21.65 20.98 -8.83
N ALA A 125 -21.45 20.07 -9.78
CA ALA A 125 -20.13 19.58 -10.16
C ALA A 125 -19.25 20.72 -10.68
N ASN A 126 -19.78 21.57 -11.57
CA ASN A 126 -19.10 22.75 -12.08
C ASN A 126 -18.78 23.76 -10.96
N SER A 127 -19.71 23.95 -10.03
CA SER A 127 -19.51 24.80 -8.85
C SER A 127 -18.38 24.27 -7.96
N ILE A 128 -18.36 22.98 -7.64
CA ILE A 128 -17.29 22.39 -6.83
C ILE A 128 -15.95 22.42 -7.58
N ALA A 129 -15.93 22.20 -8.90
CA ALA A 129 -14.73 22.28 -9.72
C ALA A 129 -14.06 23.67 -9.65
N LEU A 130 -14.85 24.74 -9.53
CA LEU A 130 -14.34 26.10 -9.38
C LEU A 130 -13.42 26.25 -8.15
N LEU A 131 -13.61 25.47 -7.09
CA LEU A 131 -12.70 25.49 -5.93
C LEU A 131 -11.25 25.21 -6.34
N GLY A 132 -11.04 24.23 -7.22
CA GLY A 132 -9.71 23.92 -7.75
C GLY A 132 -9.14 25.00 -8.65
N GLU A 133 -9.99 25.65 -9.46
CA GLU A 133 -9.58 26.78 -10.31
C GLU A 133 -9.14 28.00 -9.50
N LEU A 134 -9.83 28.29 -8.39
CA LEU A 134 -9.49 29.39 -7.49
C LEU A 134 -8.13 29.25 -6.81
N MET A 135 -7.55 28.04 -6.77
CA MET A 135 -6.18 27.82 -6.27
C MET A 135 -5.12 28.59 -7.10
N LYS A 136 -5.44 28.97 -8.35
CA LYS A 136 -4.54 29.76 -9.21
C LYS A 136 -4.30 31.17 -8.69
N ILE A 137 -5.21 31.70 -7.86
CA ILE A 137 -5.07 33.03 -7.26
C ILE A 137 -3.93 32.98 -6.23
N PRO A 138 -2.93 33.86 -6.31
CA PRO A 138 -1.74 33.83 -5.45
C PRO A 138 -2.03 34.44 -4.07
N ASN A 139 -2.98 33.86 -3.34
CA ASN A 139 -3.35 34.28 -1.99
C ASN A 139 -3.37 33.08 -1.04
N SER A 140 -2.48 33.11 -0.04
CA SER A 140 -2.26 32.02 0.93
C SER A 140 -3.54 31.65 1.70
N GLU A 141 -4.16 32.64 2.34
CA GLU A 141 -5.37 32.43 3.15
C GLU A 141 -6.51 31.84 2.31
N LEU A 142 -6.72 32.35 1.08
CA LEU A 142 -7.74 31.81 0.18
C LEU A 142 -7.48 30.34 -0.15
N ARG A 143 -6.25 29.98 -0.52
CA ARG A 143 -5.84 28.59 -0.87
C ARG A 143 -6.06 27.64 0.31
N ILE A 144 -5.66 28.03 1.51
CA ILE A 144 -5.84 27.24 2.73
C ILE A 144 -7.33 27.00 2.99
N GLN A 145 -8.17 28.02 2.80
CA GLN A 145 -9.60 27.95 3.09
C GLN A 145 -10.38 27.16 2.05
N ILE A 146 -9.94 27.19 0.80
CA ILE A 146 -10.40 26.25 -0.23
C ILE A 146 -10.12 24.82 0.22
N CYS A 147 -8.90 24.51 0.68
CA CYS A 147 -8.55 23.18 1.15
C CYS A 147 -9.40 22.75 2.35
N LYS A 148 -9.60 23.62 3.35
CA LYS A 148 -10.49 23.38 4.50
C LYS A 148 -11.92 23.07 4.03
N CYS A 149 -12.46 23.86 3.11
CA CYS A 149 -13.79 23.61 2.54
C CYS A 149 -13.90 22.23 1.87
N ILE A 150 -12.85 21.78 1.17
CA ILE A 150 -12.83 20.46 0.52
C ILE A 150 -12.78 19.34 1.57
N VAL A 151 -11.96 19.51 2.62
CA VAL A 151 -11.89 18.57 3.76
C VAL A 151 -13.26 18.45 4.44
N ASP A 152 -13.96 19.57 4.66
CA ASP A 152 -15.30 19.60 5.28
C ASP A 152 -16.35 18.79 4.50
N PHE A 153 -16.12 18.50 3.22
CA PHE A 153 -17.03 17.63 2.46
C PHE A 153 -17.05 16.19 3.00
N TYR A 154 -15.97 15.76 3.65
CA TYR A 154 -15.80 14.43 4.23
C TYR A 154 -16.14 14.38 5.72
N HIS A 155 -16.24 15.54 6.38
CA HIS A 155 -16.49 15.67 7.82
C HIS A 155 -17.68 16.57 8.15
N ALA A 156 -18.65 16.67 7.24
CA ALA A 156 -19.71 17.67 7.31
C ALA A 156 -20.50 17.64 8.63
N GLU A 157 -20.53 18.77 9.34
CA GLU A 157 -21.36 18.96 10.52
C GLU A 157 -22.86 18.95 10.17
N PRO A 158 -23.73 18.42 11.06
CA PRO A 158 -25.17 18.51 10.88
C PRO A 158 -25.64 19.98 10.90
N PRO A 159 -26.72 20.31 10.17
CA PRO A 159 -27.20 21.69 10.08
C PRO A 159 -27.58 22.26 11.45
N LYS A 160 -27.15 23.49 11.73
CA LYS A 160 -27.44 24.18 13.00
C LYS A 160 -28.93 24.37 13.26
N LYS A 161 -29.77 24.44 12.21
CA LYS A 161 -31.23 24.60 12.27
C LYS A 161 -31.92 23.93 11.08
N HIS A 162 -33.07 23.30 11.33
CA HIS A 162 -33.92 22.80 10.26
C HIS A 162 -34.62 23.95 9.52
N ILE A 163 -34.62 23.91 8.19
CA ILE A 163 -35.27 24.90 7.33
C ILE A 163 -36.52 24.27 6.73
N THR A 164 -37.66 24.92 6.95
CA THR A 164 -38.96 24.39 6.52
C THR A 164 -38.99 24.23 4.98
N GLY A 165 -39.29 23.01 4.51
CA GLY A 165 -39.38 22.69 3.08
C GLY A 165 -38.05 22.35 2.40
N TYR A 166 -36.95 22.23 3.15
CA TYR A 166 -35.66 21.76 2.65
C TYR A 166 -35.18 20.53 3.44
N GLN A 167 -34.50 19.63 2.73
CA GLN A 167 -33.79 18.48 3.27
C GLN A 167 -32.31 18.59 2.89
N GLN A 168 -31.44 17.97 3.68
CA GLN A 168 -30.03 17.86 3.34
C GLN A 168 -29.85 16.90 2.15
N ALA A 169 -28.96 17.24 1.22
CA ALA A 169 -28.51 16.32 0.19
C ALA A 169 -27.84 15.08 0.82
N SER A 170 -27.75 13.98 0.08
CA SER A 170 -27.08 12.78 0.59
C SER A 170 -25.65 13.09 1.04
N SER A 171 -25.17 12.40 2.08
CA SER A 171 -23.83 12.64 2.66
C SER A 171 -22.71 12.44 1.63
N SER A 172 -22.90 11.54 0.67
CA SER A 172 -21.97 11.30 -0.44
C SER A 172 -22.15 12.26 -1.62
N TYR A 173 -23.18 13.11 -1.64
CA TYR A 173 -23.47 13.97 -2.79
C TYR A 173 -22.31 14.92 -3.12
N LYS A 174 -21.75 15.61 -2.12
CA LYS A 174 -20.62 16.53 -2.34
C LYS A 174 -19.39 15.80 -2.88
N ILE A 175 -19.08 14.64 -2.30
CA ILE A 175 -17.98 13.76 -2.74
C ILE A 175 -18.21 13.36 -4.20
N LYS A 176 -19.43 12.93 -4.54
CA LYS A 176 -19.78 12.54 -5.91
C LYS A 176 -19.66 13.70 -6.90
N MET A 177 -20.06 14.90 -6.49
CA MET A 177 -19.95 16.09 -7.32
C MET A 177 -18.49 16.57 -7.46
N ALA A 178 -17.64 16.36 -6.46
CA ALA A 178 -16.19 16.57 -6.57
C ALA A 178 -15.55 15.61 -7.59
N GLU A 179 -15.99 14.34 -7.63
CA GLU A 179 -15.57 13.38 -8.65
C GLU A 179 -15.98 13.84 -10.05
N VAL A 180 -17.27 14.15 -10.25
CA VAL A 180 -17.82 14.55 -11.55
C VAL A 180 -17.19 15.86 -12.03
N GLY A 181 -16.98 16.81 -11.13
CA GLY A 181 -16.38 18.11 -11.44
C GLY A 181 -14.88 18.04 -11.74
N GLY A 182 -14.23 16.90 -11.53
CA GLY A 182 -12.79 16.78 -11.77
C GLY A 182 -11.92 17.51 -10.75
N LEU A 183 -12.44 17.80 -9.55
CA LEU A 183 -11.76 18.61 -8.53
C LEU A 183 -10.38 18.04 -8.16
N ALA A 184 -10.27 16.72 -8.06
CA ALA A 184 -9.01 16.06 -7.72
C ALA A 184 -7.89 16.36 -8.74
N LYS A 185 -8.22 16.46 -10.02
CA LYS A 185 -7.27 16.81 -11.09
C LYS A 185 -6.72 18.23 -10.89
N THR A 186 -7.61 19.20 -10.67
CA THR A 186 -7.22 20.61 -10.47
C THR A 186 -6.42 20.80 -9.17
N MET A 187 -6.75 20.05 -8.12
CA MET A 187 -5.99 20.10 -6.87
C MET A 187 -4.56 19.56 -7.06
N VAL A 188 -4.36 18.47 -7.80
CA VAL A 188 -3.01 17.99 -8.14
C VAL A 188 -2.23 19.04 -8.92
N GLN A 189 -2.84 19.65 -9.94
CA GLN A 189 -2.22 20.70 -10.73
C GLN A 189 -1.83 21.93 -9.89
N SER A 190 -2.57 22.20 -8.82
CA SER A 190 -2.26 23.31 -7.92
C SER A 190 -0.96 23.14 -7.13
N LEU A 191 -0.46 21.91 -6.92
CA LEU A 191 0.81 21.66 -6.22
C LEU A 191 2.01 22.35 -6.89
N ALA A 192 1.99 22.44 -8.23
CA ALA A 192 3.02 23.13 -9.01
C ALA A 192 3.07 24.65 -8.76
N LEU A 193 2.02 25.23 -8.16
CA LEU A 193 1.93 26.66 -7.84
C LEU A 193 2.44 27.00 -6.44
N LEU A 194 2.87 25.99 -5.66
CA LEU A 194 3.18 26.08 -4.24
C LEU A 194 4.66 25.83 -3.94
N GLU A 195 5.54 26.13 -4.90
CA GLU A 195 6.99 26.11 -4.65
C GLU A 195 7.34 27.04 -3.48
N ASN A 196 8.04 26.52 -2.48
CA ASN A 196 8.41 27.22 -1.24
C ASN A 196 7.24 27.64 -0.32
N GLN A 197 6.02 27.15 -0.56
CA GLN A 197 4.83 27.42 0.26
C GLN A 197 4.41 26.16 1.05
N LEU A 198 5.18 25.84 2.11
CA LEU A 198 5.01 24.58 2.84
C LEU A 198 3.61 24.45 3.47
N VAL A 199 3.09 25.50 4.11
CA VAL A 199 1.80 25.46 4.82
C VAL A 199 0.66 25.16 3.84
N GLU A 200 0.63 25.84 2.70
CA GLU A 200 -0.34 25.65 1.64
C GLU A 200 -0.19 24.26 1.02
N LYS A 201 1.04 23.79 0.78
CA LYS A 201 1.32 22.45 0.27
C LYS A 201 0.76 21.37 1.21
N LEU A 202 0.94 21.52 2.53
CA LEU A 202 0.40 20.60 3.53
C LEU A 202 -1.14 20.55 3.51
N TRP A 203 -1.80 21.70 3.31
CA TRP A 203 -3.26 21.79 3.18
C TRP A 203 -3.78 21.16 1.88
N VAL A 204 -3.07 21.36 0.76
CA VAL A 204 -3.41 20.70 -0.50
C VAL A 204 -3.24 19.18 -0.38
N LEU A 205 -2.14 18.71 0.22
CA LEU A 205 -1.95 17.29 0.50
C LEU A 205 -3.05 16.74 1.42
N LYS A 206 -3.54 17.51 2.40
CA LYS A 206 -4.71 17.11 3.21
C LYS A 206 -5.94 16.88 2.33
N ALA A 207 -6.28 17.86 1.50
CA ALA A 207 -7.43 17.76 0.62
C ALA A 207 -7.29 16.58 -0.36
N LEU A 208 -6.10 16.36 -0.92
CA LEU A 208 -5.79 15.24 -1.82
C LEU A 208 -5.87 13.89 -1.10
N GLN A 209 -5.46 13.79 0.17
CA GLN A 209 -5.61 12.58 0.98
C GLN A 209 -7.08 12.16 1.05
N HIS A 210 -7.99 13.08 1.39
CA HIS A 210 -9.43 12.79 1.40
C HIS A 210 -9.97 12.45 0.01
N LEU A 211 -9.58 13.21 -1.02
CA LEU A 211 -10.01 12.96 -2.41
C LEU A 211 -9.56 11.57 -2.89
N SER A 212 -8.36 11.13 -2.53
CA SER A 212 -7.79 9.82 -2.90
C SER A 212 -8.51 8.62 -2.26
N THR A 213 -9.47 8.85 -1.36
CA THR A 213 -10.32 7.77 -0.86
C THR A 213 -11.28 7.23 -1.91
N SER A 214 -11.54 7.96 -3.01
CA SER A 214 -12.40 7.54 -4.12
C SER A 214 -11.60 7.03 -5.33
N GLU A 215 -12.02 5.89 -5.90
CA GLU A 215 -11.44 5.30 -7.11
C GLU A 215 -11.51 6.25 -8.32
N VAL A 216 -12.61 6.99 -8.47
CA VAL A 216 -12.80 7.95 -9.57
C VAL A 216 -11.82 9.11 -9.44
N ASN A 217 -11.65 9.64 -8.23
CA ASN A 217 -10.68 10.69 -7.95
C ASN A 217 -9.24 10.20 -8.15
N CYS A 218 -8.90 8.99 -7.69
CA CYS A 218 -7.58 8.39 -7.93
C CYS A 218 -7.28 8.30 -9.43
N THR A 219 -8.25 7.89 -10.26
CA THR A 219 -8.11 7.88 -11.72
C THR A 219 -7.87 9.28 -12.30
N LEU A 220 -8.54 10.30 -11.77
CA LEU A 220 -8.33 11.69 -12.20
C LEU A 220 -6.95 12.23 -11.78
N MET A 221 -6.51 11.90 -10.57
CA MET A 221 -5.18 12.24 -10.04
C MET A 221 -4.07 11.55 -10.84
N MET A 222 -4.25 10.27 -11.18
CA MET A 222 -3.36 9.52 -12.04
C MET A 222 -3.21 10.19 -13.41
N LYS A 223 -4.32 10.59 -14.05
CA LYS A 223 -4.29 11.35 -15.32
C LYS A 223 -3.57 12.71 -15.20
N ALA A 224 -3.50 13.27 -13.99
CA ALA A 224 -2.78 14.50 -13.68
C ALA A 224 -1.30 14.28 -13.31
N GLN A 225 -0.77 13.06 -13.45
CA GLN A 225 0.60 12.68 -13.05
C GLN A 225 0.85 12.87 -11.53
N ALA A 226 -0.18 12.65 -10.70
CA ALA A 226 -0.07 12.84 -9.26
C ALA A 226 0.99 11.95 -8.62
N ALA A 227 1.15 10.71 -9.08
CA ALA A 227 2.07 9.76 -8.44
C ALA A 227 3.51 10.25 -8.54
N SER A 228 3.97 10.62 -9.74
CA SER A 228 5.32 11.16 -9.92
C SER A 228 5.49 12.53 -9.27
N GLY A 229 4.50 13.42 -9.43
CA GLY A 229 4.56 14.78 -8.88
C GLY A 229 4.60 14.81 -7.36
N ILE A 230 3.88 13.91 -6.68
CA ILE A 230 3.92 13.81 -5.21
C ILE A 230 5.20 13.08 -4.76
N CYS A 231 5.58 12.00 -5.45
CA CYS A 231 6.73 11.19 -5.07
C CYS A 231 8.06 11.96 -5.16
N ALA A 232 8.24 12.78 -6.20
CA ALA A 232 9.43 13.61 -6.40
C ALA A 232 9.72 14.56 -5.22
N HIS A 233 8.69 14.96 -4.49
CA HIS A 233 8.77 15.90 -3.38
C HIS A 233 8.67 15.24 -2.00
N LEU A 234 8.72 13.91 -1.89
CA LEU A 234 8.60 13.20 -0.60
C LEU A 234 9.68 13.61 0.42
N ASN A 235 10.84 14.04 -0.05
CA ASN A 235 11.98 14.45 0.78
C ASN A 235 12.06 15.97 0.99
N ASP A 236 11.06 16.75 0.57
CA ASP A 236 10.99 18.19 0.83
C ASP A 236 11.06 18.46 2.35
N PRO A 237 11.77 19.51 2.81
CA PRO A 237 11.90 19.81 4.22
C PRO A 237 10.55 20.11 4.88
N ASP A 238 10.18 19.28 5.85
CA ASP A 238 9.00 19.48 6.70
C ASP A 238 9.28 19.02 8.14
N PRO A 239 9.49 19.94 9.09
CA PRO A 239 9.70 19.61 10.50
C PRO A 239 8.52 18.89 11.16
N SER A 240 7.31 19.00 10.61
CA SER A 240 6.11 18.37 11.15
C SER A 240 5.94 16.91 10.74
N GLY A 241 6.63 16.46 9.69
CA GLY A 241 6.52 15.10 9.12
C GLY A 241 5.22 14.82 8.35
N GLN A 242 4.33 15.79 8.23
CA GLN A 242 3.01 15.65 7.59
C GLN A 242 3.09 15.50 6.08
N LEU A 243 4.04 16.18 5.45
CA LEU A 243 4.26 16.12 4.02
C LEU A 243 4.51 14.67 3.62
N LEU A 244 5.46 14.03 4.29
CA LEU A 244 5.84 12.66 4.03
C LEU A 244 4.68 11.69 4.33
N PHE A 245 3.99 11.90 5.46
CA PHE A 245 2.84 11.09 5.85
C PHE A 245 1.77 11.02 4.76
N ARG A 246 1.23 12.21 4.42
CA ARG A 246 0.08 12.33 3.52
C ARG A 246 0.45 11.93 2.12
N SER A 247 1.66 12.30 1.67
CA SER A 247 2.16 11.89 0.38
C SER A 247 2.25 10.37 0.28
N SER A 248 2.76 9.69 1.31
CA SER A 248 2.84 8.22 1.35
C SER A 248 1.45 7.58 1.30
N GLU A 249 0.47 8.12 2.03
CA GLU A 249 -0.91 7.60 2.00
C GLU A 249 -1.59 7.83 0.65
N ILE A 250 -1.42 9.01 0.04
CA ILE A 250 -1.94 9.30 -1.30
C ILE A 250 -1.32 8.33 -2.32
N LEU A 251 -0.01 8.12 -2.29
CA LEU A 251 0.67 7.18 -3.17
C LEU A 251 0.14 5.75 -3.00
N TRP A 252 -0.11 5.32 -1.77
CA TRP A 252 -0.75 4.04 -1.49
C TRP A 252 -2.15 3.95 -2.09
N ASN A 253 -3.00 4.95 -1.83
CA ASN A 253 -4.37 4.99 -2.36
C ASN A 253 -4.39 4.98 -3.90
N LEU A 254 -3.42 5.63 -4.54
CA LEU A 254 -3.25 5.58 -6.00
C LEU A 254 -2.88 4.17 -6.48
N LEU A 255 -1.93 3.49 -5.81
CA LEU A 255 -1.52 2.11 -6.12
C LEU A 255 -2.63 1.09 -5.88
N GLU A 256 -3.52 1.32 -4.92
CA GLU A 256 -4.61 0.42 -4.57
C GLU A 256 -5.84 0.60 -5.46
N LYS A 257 -6.18 1.85 -5.80
CA LYS A 257 -7.46 2.22 -6.45
C LYS A 257 -7.35 2.69 -7.89
N SER A 258 -6.17 2.57 -8.51
CA SER A 258 -5.95 2.90 -9.93
C SER A 258 -5.33 1.71 -10.67
N PRO A 259 -5.33 1.71 -12.02
CA PRO A 259 -4.55 0.74 -12.78
C PRO A 259 -3.09 0.75 -12.34
N LYS A 260 -2.64 -0.37 -11.75
CA LYS A 260 -1.38 -0.45 -11.02
C LYS A 260 -0.18 -0.21 -11.95
N GLU A 261 -0.28 -0.70 -13.18
CA GLU A 261 0.74 -0.56 -14.23
C GLU A 261 1.00 0.91 -14.57
N GLU A 262 -0.05 1.74 -14.68
CA GLU A 262 0.09 3.16 -14.99
C GLU A 262 0.75 3.94 -13.84
N ILE A 263 0.38 3.65 -12.59
CA ILE A 263 1.00 4.27 -11.41
C ILE A 263 2.47 3.85 -11.28
N ILE A 264 2.76 2.56 -11.45
CA ILE A 264 4.13 2.06 -11.45
C ILE A 264 4.95 2.74 -12.55
N GLN A 265 4.39 2.92 -13.75
CA GLN A 265 5.08 3.62 -14.84
C GLN A 265 5.39 5.09 -14.49
N GLN A 266 4.47 5.80 -13.81
CA GLN A 266 4.74 7.16 -13.33
C GLN A 266 5.86 7.20 -12.29
N LEU A 267 5.88 6.24 -11.35
CA LEU A 267 6.86 6.17 -10.27
C LEU A 267 8.23 5.60 -10.71
N SER A 268 8.28 4.91 -11.86
CA SER A 268 9.49 4.28 -12.41
C SER A 268 10.40 5.29 -13.11
N ASN A 269 10.79 6.35 -12.41
CA ASN A 269 11.73 7.36 -12.88
C ASN A 269 12.78 7.69 -11.80
N LEU A 270 13.90 8.30 -12.24
CA LEU A 270 15.06 8.54 -11.37
C LEU A 270 14.74 9.49 -10.22
N GLU A 271 13.97 10.55 -10.46
CA GLU A 271 13.62 11.56 -9.45
C GLU A 271 12.80 10.95 -8.31
N CYS A 272 11.77 10.18 -8.65
CA CYS A 272 10.92 9.50 -7.69
C CYS A 272 11.69 8.46 -6.85
N LEU A 273 12.53 7.63 -7.48
CA LEU A 273 13.31 6.63 -6.77
C LEU A 273 14.40 7.25 -5.88
N LEU A 274 15.01 8.37 -6.29
CA LEU A 274 15.94 9.12 -5.44
C LEU A 274 15.23 9.69 -4.20
N ALA A 275 14.03 10.25 -4.36
CA ALA A 275 13.24 10.74 -3.24
C ALA A 275 12.88 9.61 -2.26
N LEU A 276 12.37 8.48 -2.76
CA LEU A 276 12.06 7.29 -1.95
C LEU A 276 13.29 6.75 -1.21
N LYS A 277 14.44 6.69 -1.90
CA LYS A 277 15.71 6.24 -1.33
C LYS A 277 16.14 7.12 -0.16
N GLU A 278 16.18 8.44 -0.34
CA GLU A 278 16.65 9.35 0.71
C GLU A 278 15.69 9.41 1.90
N VAL A 279 14.39 9.31 1.66
CA VAL A 279 13.38 9.15 2.72
C VAL A 279 13.59 7.86 3.48
N PHE A 280 13.64 6.72 2.78
CA PHE A 280 13.82 5.41 3.41
C PHE A 280 15.10 5.38 4.25
N LYS A 281 16.21 5.86 3.70
CA LYS A 281 17.48 5.97 4.39
C LYS A 281 17.39 6.87 5.62
N THR A 282 16.72 8.02 5.54
CA THR A 282 16.54 8.93 6.68
C THR A 282 15.72 8.27 7.78
N LEU A 283 14.58 7.67 7.45
CA LEU A 283 13.73 6.97 8.41
C LEU A 283 14.42 5.76 9.03
N PHE A 284 15.18 5.00 8.23
CA PHE A 284 15.93 3.85 8.71
C PHE A 284 17.02 4.25 9.71
N MET A 285 17.72 5.36 9.43
CA MET A 285 18.86 5.82 10.23
C MET A 285 18.48 6.65 11.47
N ARG A 286 17.38 7.40 11.38
CA ARG A 286 17.01 8.43 12.38
C ARG A 286 15.60 8.28 12.92
N GLY A 287 14.79 7.38 12.35
CA GLY A 287 13.43 7.10 12.78
C GLY A 287 13.42 6.18 13.99
N PHE A 288 13.07 6.74 15.15
CA PHE A 288 13.04 5.98 16.42
C PHE A 288 11.64 5.88 17.02
N SER A 289 10.67 6.66 16.53
CA SER A 289 9.29 6.54 16.96
C SER A 289 8.63 5.30 16.32
N HIS A 290 7.55 4.80 16.93
CA HIS A 290 6.73 3.74 16.32
C HIS A 290 6.25 4.18 14.92
N TYR A 291 5.80 5.42 14.83
CA TYR A 291 5.36 6.07 13.60
C TYR A 291 6.43 6.08 12.50
N ASP A 292 7.67 6.49 12.80
CA ASP A 292 8.75 6.53 11.81
C ASP A 292 9.08 5.12 11.27
N ARG A 293 9.05 4.11 12.15
CA ARG A 293 9.30 2.72 11.74
C ARG A 293 8.19 2.19 10.84
N GLN A 294 6.93 2.54 11.12
CA GLN A 294 5.80 2.20 10.26
C GLN A 294 5.95 2.85 8.88
N LEU A 295 6.22 4.15 8.85
CA LEU A 295 6.39 4.90 7.61
C LEU A 295 7.57 4.40 6.78
N ARG A 296 8.68 4.03 7.44
CA ARG A 296 9.83 3.37 6.78
C ARG A 296 9.42 2.12 6.03
N ASN A 297 8.60 1.29 6.68
CA ASN A 297 8.12 0.04 6.10
C ASN A 297 7.14 0.31 4.95
N ASP A 298 6.23 1.29 5.10
CA ASP A 298 5.33 1.73 4.02
C ASP A 298 6.11 2.16 2.77
N ILE A 299 7.17 2.96 2.94
CA ILE A 299 8.05 3.37 1.84
C ILE A 299 8.75 2.17 1.19
N LEU A 300 9.19 1.19 1.98
CA LEU A 300 9.81 -0.04 1.44
C LEU A 300 8.80 -0.88 0.64
N VAL A 301 7.55 -0.94 1.06
CA VAL A 301 6.51 -1.66 0.31
C VAL A 301 6.20 -0.96 -1.01
N ILE A 302 6.01 0.37 -1.00
CA ILE A 302 5.85 1.15 -2.24
C ILE A 302 7.04 0.91 -3.17
N THR A 303 8.26 0.97 -2.65
CA THR A 303 9.49 0.69 -3.41
C THR A 303 9.50 -0.73 -3.99
N THR A 304 9.09 -1.73 -3.20
CA THR A 304 9.03 -3.14 -3.64
C THR A 304 8.03 -3.31 -4.78
N ILE A 305 6.90 -2.59 -4.77
CA ILE A 305 5.91 -2.61 -5.86
C ILE A 305 6.48 -1.98 -7.12
N ILE A 306 7.19 -0.85 -7.01
CA ILE A 306 7.82 -0.17 -8.15
C ILE A 306 8.92 -1.06 -8.76
N ALA A 307 9.76 -1.68 -7.92
CA ALA A 307 10.88 -2.53 -8.34
C ALA A 307 10.44 -3.80 -9.09
N GLN A 308 9.15 -4.17 -9.05
CA GLN A 308 8.62 -5.25 -9.91
C GLN A 308 8.63 -4.88 -11.39
N ASN A 309 8.70 -3.59 -11.73
CA ASN A 309 8.89 -3.14 -13.10
C ASN A 309 10.39 -3.17 -13.47
N PRO A 310 10.82 -3.98 -14.45
CA PRO A 310 12.20 -4.01 -14.91
C PRO A 310 12.71 -2.66 -15.44
N GLY A 311 11.80 -1.76 -15.84
CA GLY A 311 12.15 -0.41 -16.29
C GLY A 311 12.42 0.60 -15.17
N ALA A 312 12.26 0.22 -13.90
CA ALA A 312 12.53 1.10 -12.77
C ALA A 312 14.04 1.26 -12.53
N PRO A 313 14.62 2.48 -12.52
CA PRO A 313 16.07 2.69 -12.42
C PRO A 313 16.62 2.51 -10.99
N MET A 314 16.40 1.33 -10.39
CA MET A 314 16.75 0.99 -9.01
C MET A 314 18.27 0.95 -8.77
N ILE A 315 19.03 0.54 -9.77
CA ILE A 315 20.50 0.46 -9.70
C ILE A 315 21.11 1.85 -9.92
N GLU A 316 20.61 2.60 -10.91
CA GLU A 316 21.13 3.91 -11.31
C GLU A 316 20.95 4.95 -10.20
N CYS A 317 19.84 4.92 -9.47
CA CYS A 317 19.66 5.76 -8.28
C CYS A 317 20.48 5.29 -7.07
N GLY A 318 21.10 4.11 -7.15
CA GLY A 318 21.88 3.48 -6.09
C GLY A 318 21.04 2.92 -4.93
N PHE A 319 19.72 2.83 -5.08
CA PHE A 319 18.84 2.32 -4.02
C PHE A 319 19.03 0.82 -3.81
N THR A 320 19.22 0.04 -4.88
CA THR A 320 19.55 -1.40 -4.80
C THR A 320 20.71 -1.68 -3.85
N LYS A 321 21.80 -0.90 -3.94
CA LYS A 321 22.99 -1.06 -3.10
C LYS A 321 22.71 -0.78 -1.63
N ASP A 322 21.93 0.26 -1.34
CA ASP A 322 21.55 0.62 0.03
C ASP A 322 20.61 -0.44 0.62
N LEU A 323 19.64 -0.93 -0.14
CA LEU A 323 18.71 -1.99 0.28
C LEU A 323 19.44 -3.30 0.60
N ILE A 324 20.39 -3.71 -0.24
CA ILE A 324 21.23 -4.89 0.02
C ILE A 324 22.03 -4.72 1.30
N LEU A 325 22.65 -3.55 1.50
CA LEU A 325 23.39 -3.25 2.73
C LEU A 325 22.47 -3.35 3.96
N PHE A 326 21.29 -2.74 3.92
CA PHE A 326 20.32 -2.80 5.03
C PHE A 326 19.74 -4.21 5.22
N ALA A 327 19.67 -5.03 4.18
CA ALA A 327 19.23 -6.42 4.28
C ALA A 327 20.26 -7.32 4.99
N THR A 328 21.56 -7.01 4.94
CA THR A 328 22.62 -7.92 5.41
C THR A 328 23.46 -7.42 6.59
N PHE A 329 23.36 -6.15 6.99
CA PHE A 329 24.29 -5.56 7.98
C PHE A 329 24.25 -6.17 9.38
N ASN A 330 23.12 -6.77 9.80
CA ASN A 330 23.01 -7.45 11.09
C ASN A 330 23.83 -8.74 11.11
N GLU A 331 23.90 -9.42 9.97
CA GLU A 331 24.53 -10.74 9.81
C GLU A 331 25.99 -10.62 9.34
N VAL A 332 26.27 -9.62 8.50
CA VAL A 332 27.55 -9.42 7.84
C VAL A 332 28.18 -8.13 8.33
N LYS A 333 29.36 -8.26 8.93
CA LYS A 333 30.15 -7.09 9.38
C LYS A 333 30.44 -6.18 8.19
N SER A 334 29.96 -4.95 8.27
CA SER A 334 30.19 -3.90 7.29
C SER A 334 30.99 -2.75 7.88
N GLN A 335 31.92 -2.20 7.11
CA GLN A 335 32.63 -0.97 7.45
C GLN A 335 31.89 0.28 6.97
N ASN A 336 30.75 0.12 6.29
CA ASN A 336 30.00 1.24 5.74
C ASN A 336 29.49 2.16 6.88
N PRO A 337 29.79 3.47 6.84
CA PRO A 337 29.32 4.42 7.85
C PRO A 337 27.81 4.43 8.05
N LEU A 338 27.03 4.11 7.00
CA LEU A 338 25.57 4.05 7.06
C LEU A 338 25.08 3.03 8.09
N VAL A 339 25.75 1.91 8.31
CA VAL A 339 25.27 0.88 9.26
C VAL A 339 26.11 0.82 10.53
N LYS A 340 27.08 1.73 10.68
CA LYS A 340 27.96 1.76 11.83
C LYS A 340 27.19 2.18 13.08
N GLY A 341 27.03 1.24 14.02
CA GLY A 341 26.32 1.48 15.28
C GLY A 341 24.79 1.39 15.16
N LEU A 342 24.27 1.03 13.99
CA LEU A 342 22.85 0.77 13.81
C LEU A 342 22.49 -0.62 14.35
N LYS A 343 21.33 -0.73 14.99
CA LYS A 343 20.78 -2.00 15.50
C LYS A 343 19.27 -2.02 15.28
N LEU A 344 18.77 -3.17 14.86
CA LEU A 344 17.33 -3.43 14.89
C LEU A 344 16.90 -3.71 16.33
N SER A 345 15.72 -3.23 16.71
CA SER A 345 15.09 -3.56 17.98
C SER A 345 14.19 -4.79 17.83
N ASN A 346 13.71 -5.35 18.94
CA ASN A 346 12.69 -6.39 18.93
C ASN A 346 11.26 -5.85 18.72
N SER A 347 11.13 -4.65 18.15
CA SER A 347 9.82 -4.08 17.82
C SER A 347 9.17 -4.85 16.69
N TYR A 348 7.84 -4.78 16.63
CA TYR A 348 7.09 -5.41 15.55
C TYR A 348 7.50 -4.83 14.19
N GLU A 349 7.69 -3.52 14.11
CA GLU A 349 8.02 -2.83 12.86
C GLU A 349 9.42 -3.19 12.34
N ASP A 350 10.41 -3.40 13.22
CA ASP A 350 11.75 -3.86 12.82
C ASP A 350 11.77 -5.33 12.40
N PHE A 351 10.92 -6.15 13.00
CA PHE A 351 10.69 -7.53 12.54
C PHE A 351 10.07 -7.55 11.14
N GLU A 352 9.02 -6.77 10.90
CA GLU A 352 8.39 -6.65 9.58
C GLU A 352 9.35 -6.07 8.53
N LEU A 353 10.15 -5.06 8.90
CA LEU A 353 11.19 -4.51 8.04
C LEU A 353 12.13 -5.60 7.53
N LYS A 354 12.58 -6.51 8.41
CA LYS A 354 13.51 -7.56 8.01
C LYS A 354 12.91 -8.51 6.98
N LYS A 355 11.63 -8.86 7.14
CA LYS A 355 10.87 -9.65 6.14
C LYS A 355 10.71 -8.90 4.82
N LEU A 356 10.37 -7.61 4.86
CA LEU A 356 10.26 -6.76 3.67
C LEU A 356 11.60 -6.62 2.93
N LEU A 357 12.72 -6.53 3.67
CA LEU A 357 14.06 -6.52 3.09
C LEU A 357 14.39 -7.84 2.39
N PHE A 358 13.98 -8.99 2.92
CA PHE A 358 14.12 -10.27 2.22
C PHE A 358 13.26 -10.32 0.95
N ASN A 359 12.02 -9.81 0.99
CA ASN A 359 11.15 -9.75 -0.18
C ASN A 359 11.74 -8.92 -1.33
N ILE A 360 12.25 -7.73 -1.03
CA ILE A 360 12.79 -6.87 -2.08
C ILE A 360 14.05 -7.48 -2.71
N ILE A 361 14.85 -8.25 -1.96
CA ILE A 361 16.00 -8.98 -2.51
C ILE A 361 15.56 -9.99 -3.58
N VAL A 362 14.44 -10.70 -3.36
CA VAL A 362 13.86 -11.64 -4.34
C VAL A 362 13.38 -10.92 -5.61
N ILE A 363 12.88 -9.69 -5.48
CA ILE A 363 12.53 -8.86 -6.65
C ILE A 363 13.78 -8.42 -7.40
N LEU A 364 14.75 -7.88 -6.68
CA LEU A 364 15.97 -7.30 -7.24
C LEU A 364 16.87 -8.35 -7.91
N CYS A 365 16.88 -9.60 -7.43
CA CYS A 365 17.71 -10.65 -8.03
C CYS A 365 17.24 -11.10 -9.42
N LYS A 366 16.02 -10.73 -9.84
CA LYS A 366 15.52 -11.02 -11.19
C LYS A 366 16.24 -10.21 -12.27
N ASP A 367 16.90 -9.11 -11.89
CA ASP A 367 17.66 -8.26 -12.81
C ASP A 367 19.16 -8.61 -12.75
N LEU A 368 19.70 -9.13 -13.86
CA LEU A 368 21.08 -9.64 -13.94
C LEU A 368 22.17 -8.64 -13.52
N PRO A 369 22.08 -7.33 -13.83
CA PRO A 369 23.05 -6.35 -13.35
C PRO A 369 23.11 -6.21 -11.82
N THR A 370 22.08 -6.67 -11.09
CA THR A 370 22.08 -6.68 -9.62
C THR A 370 22.95 -7.78 -9.01
N ILE A 371 23.30 -8.82 -9.77
CA ILE A 371 24.05 -9.99 -9.25
C ILE A 371 25.36 -9.57 -8.56
N GLN A 372 26.15 -8.69 -9.18
CA GLN A 372 27.41 -8.23 -8.56
C GLN A 372 27.17 -7.51 -7.22
N LEU A 373 26.08 -6.74 -7.10
CA LEU A 373 25.74 -6.06 -5.85
C LEU A 373 25.33 -7.06 -4.76
N LEU A 374 24.66 -8.16 -5.12
CA LEU A 374 24.29 -9.23 -4.18
C LEU A 374 25.53 -9.98 -3.67
N ILE A 375 26.50 -10.23 -4.56
CA ILE A 375 27.80 -10.82 -4.24
C ILE A 375 28.57 -9.92 -3.26
N ASP A 376 28.75 -8.65 -3.62
CA ASP A 376 29.44 -7.65 -2.79
C ASP A 376 28.77 -7.48 -1.41
N GLY A 377 27.43 -7.54 -1.40
CA GLY A 377 26.60 -7.49 -0.20
C GLY A 377 26.62 -8.76 0.65
N LYS A 378 27.24 -9.85 0.16
CA LYS A 378 27.33 -11.17 0.80
C LYS A 378 25.96 -11.73 1.22
N VAL A 379 24.97 -11.58 0.34
CA VAL A 379 23.57 -11.95 0.62
C VAL A 379 23.43 -13.42 0.98
N ILE A 380 24.11 -14.32 0.26
CA ILE A 380 24.08 -15.76 0.55
C ILE A 380 24.58 -16.07 1.97
N LEU A 381 25.72 -15.50 2.36
CA LEU A 381 26.27 -15.66 3.71
C LEU A 381 25.30 -15.14 4.78
N ALA A 382 24.69 -13.97 4.55
CA ALA A 382 23.73 -13.37 5.47
C ALA A 382 22.52 -14.28 5.70
N LEU A 383 21.92 -14.79 4.62
CA LEU A 383 20.74 -15.66 4.70
C LEU A 383 21.05 -17.00 5.39
N PHE A 384 22.21 -17.60 5.11
CA PHE A 384 22.63 -18.84 5.79
C PHE A 384 22.81 -18.69 7.31
N THR A 385 22.95 -17.47 7.84
CA THR A 385 22.97 -17.28 9.30
C THR A 385 21.66 -17.69 9.99
N TYR A 386 20.55 -17.77 9.25
CA TYR A 386 19.23 -18.19 9.71
C TYR A 386 18.97 -19.70 9.48
N VAL A 387 19.63 -20.32 8.50
CA VAL A 387 19.40 -21.73 8.11
C VAL A 387 20.24 -22.67 8.96
N LYS A 388 19.88 -22.77 10.24
CA LYS A 388 20.52 -23.66 11.21
C LYS A 388 19.59 -24.00 12.36
N LYS A 389 19.92 -25.04 13.12
CA LYS A 389 19.22 -25.39 14.36
C LYS A 389 19.21 -24.17 15.31
N PRO A 390 18.04 -23.76 15.85
CA PRO A 390 17.98 -22.65 16.81
C PRO A 390 18.80 -22.96 18.07
N GLU A 391 19.75 -22.09 18.40
CA GLU A 391 20.57 -22.21 19.61
C GLU A 391 19.90 -21.49 20.79
N LYS A 392 19.62 -22.19 21.89
CA LYS A 392 18.91 -21.65 23.06
C LYS A 392 19.67 -20.54 23.83
N ASN A 393 20.98 -20.35 23.58
CA ASN A 393 21.88 -19.58 24.45
C ASN A 393 22.56 -18.38 23.78
N LYS A 394 22.21 -18.03 22.54
CA LYS A 394 22.61 -16.74 21.97
C LYS A 394 21.63 -15.67 22.44
N ILE A 395 22.09 -14.45 22.70
CA ILE A 395 21.20 -13.31 22.91
C ILE A 395 20.47 -13.10 21.59
N ILE A 396 19.31 -13.73 21.43
CA ILE A 396 18.48 -13.59 20.24
C ILE A 396 17.72 -12.27 20.42
N GLU A 397 17.96 -11.32 19.53
CA GLU A 397 17.21 -10.05 19.51
C GLU A 397 15.72 -10.27 19.24
N TRP A 398 15.36 -11.37 18.59
CA TRP A 398 14.00 -11.80 18.24
C TRP A 398 13.40 -12.82 19.22
N SER A 399 12.08 -12.81 19.37
CA SER A 399 11.37 -13.94 20.02
C SER A 399 11.53 -15.23 19.22
N ALA A 400 11.28 -16.38 19.86
CA ALA A 400 11.35 -17.68 19.17
C ALA A 400 10.41 -17.78 17.96
N ALA A 401 9.21 -17.18 18.06
CA ALA A 401 8.25 -17.12 16.96
C ALA A 401 8.76 -16.26 15.80
N GLN A 402 9.24 -15.04 16.09
CA GLN A 402 9.81 -14.16 15.06
C GLN A 402 11.04 -14.79 14.39
N TYR A 403 11.92 -15.43 15.15
CA TYR A 403 13.07 -16.13 14.60
C TYR A 403 12.65 -17.27 13.67
N GLU A 404 11.62 -18.05 14.02
CA GLU A 404 11.06 -19.09 13.17
C GLU A 404 10.57 -18.49 11.83
N GLU A 405 9.84 -17.37 11.87
CA GLU A 405 9.36 -16.72 10.64
C GLU A 405 10.51 -16.20 9.77
N LEU A 406 11.50 -15.52 10.37
CA LEU A 406 12.69 -15.04 9.64
C LEU A 406 13.51 -16.21 9.08
N GLN A 407 13.59 -17.32 9.80
CA GLN A 407 14.25 -18.53 9.33
C GLN A 407 13.57 -19.09 8.07
N LEU A 408 12.24 -19.23 8.10
CA LEU A 408 11.46 -19.71 6.95
C LEU A 408 11.57 -18.74 5.76
N HIS A 409 11.51 -17.44 6.00
CA HIS A 409 11.63 -16.42 4.96
C HIS A 409 13.04 -16.39 4.37
N ALA A 410 14.09 -16.53 5.19
CA ALA A 410 15.47 -16.55 4.72
C ALA A 410 15.76 -17.75 3.80
N ILE A 411 15.26 -18.95 4.13
CA ILE A 411 15.44 -20.13 3.27
C ILE A 411 14.59 -20.07 1.99
N ALA A 412 13.41 -19.45 2.05
CA ALA A 412 12.61 -19.14 0.86
C ALA A 412 13.36 -18.15 -0.06
N THR A 413 13.97 -17.11 0.52
CA THR A 413 14.81 -16.13 -0.19
C THR A 413 16.03 -16.80 -0.82
N LEU A 414 16.72 -17.69 -0.10
CA LEU A 414 17.84 -18.47 -0.63
C LEU A 414 17.42 -19.30 -1.84
N SER A 415 16.22 -19.88 -1.83
CA SER A 415 15.71 -20.68 -2.96
C SER A 415 15.61 -19.87 -4.25
N SER A 416 15.43 -18.55 -4.16
CA SER A 416 15.39 -17.64 -5.31
C SER A 416 16.76 -17.08 -5.69
N VAL A 417 17.62 -16.79 -4.70
CA VAL A 417 18.89 -16.07 -4.92
C VAL A 417 20.07 -17.02 -5.14
N ALA A 418 20.15 -18.13 -4.42
CA ALA A 418 21.26 -19.08 -4.51
C ALA A 418 21.51 -19.64 -5.91
N PRO A 419 20.47 -19.96 -6.74
CA PRO A 419 20.70 -20.45 -8.08
C PRO A 419 21.40 -19.45 -9.02
N LEU A 420 21.36 -18.17 -8.68
CA LEU A 420 22.00 -17.09 -9.43
C LEU A 420 23.42 -16.76 -8.90
N LEU A 421 23.76 -17.26 -7.69
CA LEU A 421 25.02 -17.02 -6.97
C LEU A 421 25.63 -18.35 -6.52
N THR A 422 25.85 -19.26 -7.47
CA THR A 422 26.29 -20.64 -7.21
C THR A 422 27.68 -20.70 -6.59
N GLU A 423 28.60 -19.82 -6.99
CA GLU A 423 29.94 -19.74 -6.43
C GLU A 423 29.91 -19.36 -4.95
N GLU A 424 29.16 -18.31 -4.59
CA GLU A 424 28.99 -17.85 -3.22
C GLU A 424 28.28 -18.89 -2.35
N TYR A 425 27.30 -19.59 -2.93
CA TYR A 425 26.62 -20.72 -2.28
C TYR A 425 27.61 -21.84 -1.93
N MET A 426 28.45 -22.24 -2.89
CA MET A 426 29.44 -23.30 -2.67
C MET A 426 30.57 -22.85 -1.71
N LEU A 427 31.01 -21.59 -1.78
CA LEU A 427 31.96 -21.01 -0.83
C LEU A 427 31.42 -21.03 0.61
N CYS A 428 30.11 -20.89 0.78
CA CYS A 428 29.45 -21.01 2.07
C CYS A 428 29.18 -22.46 2.48
N GLN A 429 29.63 -23.48 1.74
CA GLN A 429 29.27 -24.88 1.97
C GLN A 429 27.75 -25.11 1.97
N GLY A 430 27.03 -24.46 1.05
CA GLY A 430 25.56 -24.41 1.03
C GLY A 430 24.90 -25.79 1.12
N ASN A 431 25.36 -26.75 0.32
CA ASN A 431 24.86 -28.14 0.36
C ASN A 431 24.93 -28.74 1.76
N ALA A 432 26.10 -28.64 2.42
CA ALA A 432 26.29 -29.19 3.77
C ALA A 432 25.37 -28.53 4.80
N GLN A 433 25.22 -27.20 4.73
CA GLN A 433 24.33 -26.47 5.65
C GLN A 433 22.86 -26.86 5.47
N VAL A 434 22.39 -26.99 4.23
CA VAL A 434 21.00 -27.37 3.94
C VAL A 434 20.72 -28.81 4.38
N LEU A 435 21.63 -29.75 4.11
CA LEU A 435 21.48 -31.14 4.53
C LEU A 435 21.50 -31.31 6.05
N ALA A 436 22.38 -30.59 6.76
CA ALA A 436 22.40 -30.57 8.22
C ALA A 436 21.13 -29.94 8.81
N PHE A 437 20.58 -28.91 8.16
CA PHE A 437 19.31 -28.31 8.55
C PHE A 437 18.13 -29.27 8.32
N LEU A 438 18.14 -30.03 7.22
CA LEU A 438 17.17 -31.08 6.93
C LEU A 438 17.25 -32.22 7.95
N GLU A 439 18.45 -32.65 8.34
CA GLU A 439 18.66 -33.65 9.39
C GLU A 439 18.06 -33.20 10.73
N TRP A 440 18.23 -31.92 11.08
CA TRP A 440 17.54 -31.35 12.25
C TRP A 440 16.01 -31.35 12.11
N CYS A 441 15.47 -31.20 10.91
CA CYS A 441 14.02 -31.30 10.67
C CYS A 441 13.48 -32.70 10.95
N GLU A 442 14.30 -33.73 10.77
CA GLU A 442 13.94 -35.13 11.05
C GLU A 442 14.08 -35.51 12.53
N SER A 443 14.88 -34.77 13.31
CA SER A 443 15.13 -35.09 14.71
C SER A 443 13.88 -35.00 15.58
N GLU A 444 13.81 -35.84 16.63
CA GLU A 444 12.74 -35.83 17.65
C GLU A 444 12.82 -34.62 18.61
N ASP A 445 13.72 -33.66 18.37
CA ASP A 445 13.83 -32.46 19.21
C ASP A 445 12.48 -31.73 19.29
N SER A 446 12.03 -31.42 20.51
CA SER A 446 10.79 -30.69 20.74
C SER A 446 10.82 -29.35 20.00
N PHE A 447 9.82 -29.16 19.14
CA PHE A 447 9.68 -27.96 18.33
C PHE A 447 8.35 -27.29 18.66
N PHE A 448 8.41 -26.17 19.35
CA PHE A 448 7.23 -25.38 19.66
C PHE A 448 7.13 -24.23 18.67
N SER A 449 6.51 -24.54 17.53
CA SER A 449 6.10 -23.54 16.55
C SER A 449 4.90 -22.76 17.08
N HIS A 450 5.05 -21.44 17.16
CA HIS A 450 4.01 -20.53 17.66
C HIS A 450 3.59 -19.50 16.61
N GLY A 451 4.29 -19.42 15.47
CA GLY A 451 4.04 -18.42 14.43
C GLY A 451 2.81 -18.74 13.56
N ASN A 452 2.09 -17.69 13.14
CA ASN A 452 1.04 -17.76 12.13
C ASN A 452 1.56 -17.29 10.76
N SER A 453 2.86 -17.47 10.50
CA SER A 453 3.53 -16.99 9.29
C SER A 453 2.96 -17.62 8.01
N PHE A 454 2.91 -16.86 6.93
CA PHE A 454 2.59 -17.37 5.59
C PHE A 454 3.44 -18.60 5.23
N HIS A 455 4.77 -18.51 5.42
CA HIS A 455 5.70 -19.60 5.13
C HIS A 455 5.52 -20.80 6.08
N GLY A 456 4.88 -20.63 7.24
CA GLY A 456 4.57 -21.70 8.20
C GLY A 456 3.29 -22.49 7.88
N THR A 457 2.51 -22.07 6.87
CA THR A 457 1.22 -22.68 6.53
C THR A 457 1.35 -24.19 6.31
N GLY A 458 0.53 -24.97 7.01
CA GLY A 458 0.50 -26.45 6.95
C GLY A 458 1.50 -27.15 7.89
N GLY A 459 2.48 -26.44 8.45
CA GLY A 459 3.54 -26.99 9.31
C GLY A 459 3.46 -26.58 10.77
N ARG A 460 2.30 -26.12 11.25
CA ARG A 460 2.19 -25.57 12.62
C ARG A 460 2.43 -26.64 13.68
N GLY A 461 3.33 -26.35 14.61
CA GLY A 461 3.69 -27.27 15.71
C GLY A 461 4.65 -28.38 15.32
N ASN A 462 5.19 -28.37 14.10
CA ASN A 462 6.16 -29.35 13.60
C ASN A 462 7.21 -28.67 12.70
N LYS A 463 8.18 -29.42 12.18
CA LYS A 463 9.28 -28.88 11.33
C LYS A 463 9.03 -29.02 9.82
N PHE A 464 7.79 -29.30 9.40
CA PHE A 464 7.48 -29.56 7.99
C PHE A 464 7.64 -28.32 7.11
N ALA A 465 7.36 -27.13 7.63
CA ALA A 465 7.60 -25.89 6.89
C ALA A 465 9.10 -25.72 6.57
N GLN A 466 9.98 -25.96 7.54
CA GLN A 466 11.42 -25.88 7.37
C GLN A 466 11.90 -26.94 6.36
N MET A 467 11.46 -28.19 6.52
CA MET A 467 11.78 -29.28 5.60
C MET A 467 11.34 -28.96 4.17
N ARG A 468 10.13 -28.44 3.98
CA ARG A 468 9.62 -28.02 2.66
C ARG A 468 10.57 -27.02 2.00
N TYR A 469 10.95 -25.94 2.69
CA TYR A 469 11.82 -24.95 2.07
C TYR A 469 13.26 -25.43 1.88
N SER A 470 13.76 -26.33 2.73
CA SER A 470 15.05 -27.00 2.49
C SER A 470 15.02 -27.78 1.18
N LEU A 471 13.94 -28.54 0.94
CA LEU A 471 13.76 -29.31 -0.28
C LEU A 471 13.55 -28.42 -1.50
N ARG A 472 12.83 -27.31 -1.38
CA ARG A 472 12.69 -26.32 -2.45
C ARG A 472 14.03 -25.69 -2.84
N LEU A 473 14.88 -25.36 -1.87
CA LEU A 473 16.24 -24.88 -2.13
C LEU A 473 17.08 -25.96 -2.82
N LEU A 474 17.10 -27.20 -2.31
CA LEU A 474 17.80 -28.31 -2.96
C LEU A 474 17.31 -28.51 -4.40
N ARG A 475 16.00 -28.46 -4.62
CA ARG A 475 15.38 -28.57 -5.95
C ARG A 475 15.86 -27.47 -6.87
N ALA A 476 15.85 -26.22 -6.41
CA ALA A 476 16.32 -25.08 -7.18
C ALA A 476 17.80 -25.22 -7.58
N MET A 477 18.66 -25.74 -6.68
CA MET A 477 20.07 -25.97 -6.98
C MET A 477 20.30 -27.15 -7.93
N VAL A 478 19.58 -28.27 -7.75
CA VAL A 478 19.71 -29.46 -8.60
C VAL A 478 19.21 -29.21 -10.02
N TYR A 479 18.18 -28.38 -10.17
CA TYR A 479 17.61 -28.01 -11.46
C TYR A 479 18.57 -27.19 -12.34
N LEU A 480 19.65 -26.64 -11.78
CA LEU A 480 20.70 -25.97 -12.57
C LEU A 480 21.53 -26.95 -13.42
N GLU A 481 21.42 -28.26 -13.15
CA GLU A 481 22.24 -29.30 -13.79
C GLU A 481 23.76 -29.07 -13.63
N ASP A 482 24.17 -28.32 -12.60
CA ASP A 482 25.57 -28.08 -12.27
C ASP A 482 26.18 -29.31 -11.60
N GLU A 483 27.10 -29.97 -12.31
CA GLU A 483 27.71 -31.21 -11.85
C GLU A 483 28.64 -31.06 -10.63
N THR A 484 29.17 -29.85 -10.37
CA THR A 484 29.95 -29.59 -9.15
C THR A 484 29.02 -29.63 -7.94
N ILE A 485 27.86 -28.97 -8.04
CA ILE A 485 26.84 -28.95 -7.00
C ILE A 485 26.23 -30.35 -6.81
N ASN A 486 25.83 -31.00 -7.90
CA ASN A 486 25.16 -32.29 -7.86
C ASN A 486 26.08 -33.41 -7.37
N SER A 487 27.36 -33.39 -7.75
CA SER A 487 28.33 -34.37 -7.24
C SER A 487 28.61 -34.16 -5.76
N ASP A 488 28.77 -32.91 -5.30
CA ASP A 488 28.97 -32.60 -3.88
C ASP A 488 27.77 -33.03 -3.01
N LEU A 489 26.53 -32.83 -3.49
CA LEU A 489 25.32 -33.35 -2.85
C LEU A 489 25.35 -34.88 -2.75
N CYS A 490 25.66 -35.56 -3.85
CA CYS A 490 25.69 -37.03 -3.88
C CYS A 490 26.76 -37.59 -2.93
N GLU A 491 27.95 -36.99 -2.90
CA GLU A 491 29.04 -37.38 -1.99
C GLU A 491 28.65 -37.19 -0.51
N LYS A 492 27.77 -36.24 -0.22
CA LYS A 492 27.20 -35.99 1.12
C LYS A 492 26.03 -36.89 1.47
N GLY A 493 25.68 -37.87 0.62
CA GLY A 493 24.63 -38.85 0.90
C GLY A 493 23.21 -38.30 0.77
N THR A 494 23.00 -37.24 -0.02
CA THR A 494 21.67 -36.64 -0.23
C THR A 494 20.64 -37.68 -0.68
N ILE A 495 20.99 -38.60 -1.59
CA ILE A 495 20.05 -39.61 -2.11
C ILE A 495 19.50 -40.47 -0.96
N GLN A 496 20.36 -41.00 -0.09
CA GLN A 496 19.96 -41.84 1.02
C GLN A 496 19.17 -41.06 2.07
N GLN A 497 19.59 -39.82 2.38
CA GLN A 497 18.86 -38.96 3.31
C GLN A 497 17.42 -38.72 2.81
N LEU A 498 17.25 -38.34 1.53
CA LEU A 498 15.94 -38.07 0.96
C LEU A 498 15.04 -39.32 0.88
N ILE A 499 15.61 -40.50 0.61
CA ILE A 499 14.90 -41.78 0.71
C ILE A 499 14.39 -42.00 2.14
N GLY A 500 15.20 -41.70 3.15
CA GLY A 500 14.83 -41.75 4.57
C GLY A 500 13.67 -40.81 4.91
N VAL A 501 13.80 -39.53 4.53
CA VAL A 501 12.75 -38.51 4.72
C VAL A 501 11.44 -38.95 4.09
N PHE A 502 11.49 -39.48 2.87
CA PHE A 502 10.30 -39.93 2.15
C PHE A 502 9.60 -41.09 2.86
N LYS A 503 10.36 -42.10 3.33
CA LYS A 503 9.81 -43.22 4.10
C LYS A 503 9.13 -42.73 5.40
N ASN A 504 9.75 -41.78 6.09
CA ASN A 504 9.23 -41.19 7.32
C ASN A 504 7.92 -40.42 7.09
N THR A 505 7.84 -39.64 6.01
CA THR A 505 6.64 -38.83 5.71
C THR A 505 5.43 -39.67 5.27
N ILE A 506 5.63 -40.79 4.56
CA ILE A 506 4.52 -41.72 4.23
C ILE A 506 3.87 -42.28 5.51
N SER A 507 4.67 -42.53 6.55
CA SER A 507 4.19 -43.18 7.77
C SER A 507 3.33 -42.27 8.66
N LYS A 508 3.33 -40.95 8.41
CA LYS A 508 2.61 -39.95 9.19
C LYS A 508 1.28 -39.61 8.49
N SER A 509 0.23 -40.38 8.74
CA SER A 509 -1.12 -40.09 8.24
C SER A 509 -1.89 -39.19 9.21
N ASN A 510 -1.90 -37.88 8.97
CA ASN A 510 -2.76 -36.92 9.65
C ASN A 510 -3.46 -36.03 8.62
N ASP A 511 -4.79 -36.05 8.60
CA ASP A 511 -5.62 -35.34 7.60
C ASP A 511 -5.36 -33.81 7.59
N LYS A 512 -4.87 -33.23 8.70
CA LYS A 512 -4.56 -31.79 8.78
C LYS A 512 -3.25 -31.39 8.09
N GLU A 513 -2.35 -32.34 7.85
CA GLU A 513 -1.00 -32.11 7.31
C GLU A 513 -0.82 -32.73 5.90
N GLU A 514 -1.89 -33.33 5.32
CA GLU A 514 -1.83 -34.07 4.05
C GLU A 514 -1.24 -33.20 2.91
N ALA A 515 -1.62 -31.93 2.80
CA ALA A 515 -1.14 -31.04 1.75
C ALA A 515 0.38 -30.76 1.81
N ILE A 516 0.91 -30.38 2.97
CA ILE A 516 2.34 -30.07 3.11
C ILE A 516 3.22 -31.32 2.95
N ILE A 517 2.72 -32.48 3.41
CA ILE A 517 3.39 -33.76 3.24
C ILE A 517 3.48 -34.13 1.77
N LEU A 518 2.41 -33.93 0.99
CA LEU A 518 2.42 -34.16 -0.46
C LEU A 518 3.39 -33.22 -1.20
N GLU A 519 3.48 -31.95 -0.79
CA GLU A 519 4.48 -31.01 -1.32
C GLU A 519 5.91 -31.52 -1.05
N ILE A 520 6.21 -31.89 0.20
CA ILE A 520 7.50 -32.45 0.61
C ILE A 520 7.86 -33.70 -0.21
N GLN A 521 6.92 -34.64 -0.34
CA GLN A 521 7.11 -35.86 -1.11
C GLN A 521 7.38 -35.55 -2.58
N SER A 522 6.65 -34.58 -3.16
CA SER A 522 6.85 -34.16 -4.55
C SER A 522 8.23 -33.54 -4.75
N ASP A 523 8.65 -32.63 -3.88
CA ASP A 523 9.97 -32.01 -3.96
C ASP A 523 11.11 -33.03 -3.80
N ILE A 524 10.97 -34.01 -2.91
CA ILE A 524 11.93 -35.12 -2.78
C ILE A 524 12.07 -35.89 -4.10
N LEU A 525 10.94 -36.26 -4.73
CA LEU A 525 10.95 -37.01 -5.98
C LEU A 525 11.59 -36.20 -7.12
N LEU A 526 11.33 -34.88 -7.18
CA LEU A 526 11.94 -33.99 -8.17
C LEU A 526 13.45 -33.86 -7.96
N VAL A 527 13.91 -33.68 -6.72
CA VAL A 527 15.34 -33.64 -6.40
C VAL A 527 16.03 -34.95 -6.76
N LEU A 528 15.46 -36.09 -6.34
CA LEU A 528 16.01 -37.41 -6.65
C LEU A 528 16.03 -37.68 -8.16
N SER A 529 14.99 -37.25 -8.89
CA SER A 529 14.94 -37.34 -10.35
C SER A 529 16.09 -36.54 -10.97
N GLY A 530 16.25 -35.26 -10.62
CA GLY A 530 17.30 -34.41 -11.19
C GLY A 530 18.71 -34.92 -10.86
N LEU A 531 18.95 -35.41 -9.65
CA LEU A 531 20.25 -36.00 -9.29
C LEU A 531 20.54 -37.27 -10.11
N CYS A 532 19.54 -38.14 -10.33
CA CYS A 532 19.72 -39.44 -10.97
C CYS A 532 19.58 -39.40 -12.50
N GLU A 533 19.02 -38.33 -13.05
CA GLU A 533 18.80 -38.17 -14.49
C GLU A 533 20.13 -38.31 -15.23
N HIS A 534 20.18 -39.18 -16.25
CA HIS A 534 21.40 -39.49 -17.01
C HIS A 534 22.64 -40.02 -16.24
N HIS A 535 22.61 -40.17 -14.90
CA HIS A 535 23.75 -40.63 -14.09
C HIS A 535 23.58 -42.05 -13.54
N ILE A 536 24.27 -43.03 -14.14
CA ILE A 536 24.19 -44.46 -13.73
C ILE A 536 24.64 -44.69 -12.28
N PRO A 537 25.80 -44.16 -11.81
CA PRO A 537 26.24 -44.41 -10.42
C PRO A 537 25.26 -43.88 -9.37
N ARG A 538 24.60 -42.74 -9.65
CA ARG A 538 23.59 -42.15 -8.76
C ARG A 538 22.32 -43.01 -8.72
N LYS A 539 21.94 -43.64 -9.84
CA LYS A 539 20.85 -44.64 -9.88
C LYS A 539 21.19 -45.93 -9.12
N GLU A 540 22.45 -46.36 -9.13
CA GLU A 540 22.89 -47.50 -8.32
C GLU A 540 22.79 -47.18 -6.83
N ILE A 541 23.15 -45.95 -6.43
CA ILE A 541 22.97 -45.44 -5.07
C ILE A 541 21.49 -45.37 -4.67
N PHE A 542 20.63 -44.90 -5.57
CA PHE A 542 19.18 -44.89 -5.37
C PHE A 542 18.64 -46.29 -5.07
N GLY A 543 19.15 -47.30 -5.79
CA GLY A 543 19.07 -48.71 -5.42
C GLY A 543 17.66 -49.25 -5.23
N THR A 544 17.57 -50.38 -4.53
CA THR A 544 16.28 -51.06 -4.27
C THR A 544 15.37 -50.25 -3.37
N GLU A 545 15.93 -49.53 -2.39
CA GLU A 545 15.16 -48.69 -1.47
C GLU A 545 14.45 -47.53 -2.17
N GLY A 546 15.12 -46.91 -3.15
CA GLY A 546 14.50 -45.88 -3.97
C GLY A 546 13.43 -46.45 -4.90
N VAL A 547 13.68 -47.62 -5.51
CA VAL A 547 12.67 -48.30 -6.35
C VAL A 547 11.41 -48.63 -5.54
N ASP A 548 11.55 -49.06 -4.28
CA ASP A 548 10.42 -49.30 -3.37
C ASP A 548 9.58 -48.04 -3.14
N ILE A 549 10.20 -46.86 -3.06
CA ILE A 549 9.50 -45.57 -2.97
C ILE A 549 8.65 -45.34 -4.22
N ILE A 550 9.23 -45.51 -5.41
CA ILE A 550 8.50 -45.32 -6.68
C ILE A 550 7.33 -46.30 -6.78
N LEU A 551 7.54 -47.57 -6.44
CA LEU A 551 6.49 -48.59 -6.44
C LEU A 551 5.36 -48.27 -5.47
N ARG A 552 5.64 -47.65 -4.32
CA ARG A 552 4.60 -47.16 -3.41
C ARG A 552 3.85 -45.98 -3.99
N VAL A 553 4.55 -45.00 -4.56
CA VAL A 553 3.95 -43.81 -5.18
C VAL A 553 3.05 -44.20 -6.34
N MET A 554 3.47 -45.15 -7.19
CA MET A 554 2.65 -45.66 -8.31
C MET A 554 1.37 -46.38 -7.86
N LYS A 555 1.28 -46.79 -6.59
CA LYS A 555 0.07 -47.40 -6.00
C LYS A 555 -0.85 -46.38 -5.33
N ILE A 556 -0.41 -45.13 -5.16
CA ILE A 556 -1.24 -44.03 -4.64
C ILE A 556 -2.19 -43.56 -5.76
N ASP A 557 -3.41 -43.15 -5.39
CA ASP A 557 -4.38 -42.58 -6.33
C ASP A 557 -3.73 -41.39 -7.12
N PRO A 558 -3.69 -41.46 -8.47
CA PRO A 558 -3.10 -40.41 -9.30
C PRO A 558 -3.68 -39.02 -9.05
N THR A 559 -4.94 -38.93 -8.63
CA THR A 559 -5.61 -37.65 -8.34
C THR A 559 -5.06 -36.96 -7.09
N LYS A 560 -4.61 -37.74 -6.09
CA LYS A 560 -3.96 -37.23 -4.87
C LYS A 560 -2.53 -36.75 -5.11
N LEU A 561 -1.80 -37.45 -5.99
CA LEU A 561 -0.46 -37.01 -6.41
C LEU A 561 -0.55 -35.72 -7.25
N GLN A 562 -1.57 -35.62 -8.11
CA GLN A 562 -1.81 -34.47 -8.95
C GLN A 562 -2.17 -33.23 -8.12
N THR A 563 -2.84 -33.33 -6.97
CA THR A 563 -3.04 -32.18 -6.07
C THR A 563 -1.75 -31.59 -5.50
N GLY A 564 -0.75 -32.41 -5.14
CA GLY A 564 0.57 -31.91 -4.72
C GLY A 564 1.31 -31.19 -5.86
N LEU A 565 1.28 -31.77 -7.07
CA LEU A 565 1.89 -31.16 -8.26
C LEU A 565 1.12 -29.92 -8.77
N VAL A 566 -0.20 -29.89 -8.67
CA VAL A 566 -1.05 -28.75 -9.08
C VAL A 566 -0.93 -27.59 -8.08
N LEU A 567 -0.66 -27.85 -6.80
CA LEU A 567 -0.30 -26.80 -5.84
C LEU A 567 1.09 -26.19 -6.14
N LEU A 568 2.01 -26.96 -6.72
CA LEU A 568 3.30 -26.47 -7.22
C LEU A 568 3.18 -25.75 -8.58
N TYR A 569 2.12 -26.03 -9.36
CA TYR A 569 1.88 -25.46 -10.69
C TYR A 569 0.39 -25.07 -10.88
N PRO A 570 -0.03 -23.84 -10.54
CA PRO A 570 -1.38 -23.38 -10.86
C PRO A 570 -1.56 -23.30 -12.38
N LYS A 571 -2.47 -24.11 -12.92
CA LYS A 571 -2.80 -24.17 -14.36
C LYS A 571 -3.03 -22.77 -14.95
N LYS A 572 -2.13 -22.32 -15.83
CA LYS A 572 -2.52 -21.55 -17.01
C LYS A 572 -2.71 -22.53 -18.17
N GLU A 573 -3.80 -22.34 -18.90
CA GLU A 573 -4.40 -23.33 -19.80
C GLU A 573 -3.43 -23.92 -20.82
N GLY A 574 -3.41 -25.26 -20.84
CA GLY A 574 -3.32 -26.08 -22.04
C GLY A 574 -2.10 -25.89 -22.96
N ARG A 575 -1.03 -26.65 -22.70
CA ARG A 575 -0.27 -27.34 -23.76
C ARG A 575 0.53 -28.50 -23.18
N ARG A 576 0.45 -29.64 -23.88
CA ARG A 576 1.13 -30.90 -23.57
C ARG A 576 2.63 -30.70 -23.41
N LEU A 577 3.19 -31.34 -22.38
CA LEU A 577 4.62 -31.58 -22.15
C LEU A 577 5.38 -31.79 -23.46
N LYS A 578 6.12 -30.77 -23.89
CA LYS A 578 7.27 -30.85 -24.79
C LYS A 578 8.32 -29.91 -24.22
N ILE A 579 9.16 -30.47 -23.36
CA ILE A 579 10.36 -29.84 -22.82
C ILE A 579 11.40 -29.83 -23.95
N LYS A 580 11.63 -28.64 -24.50
CA LYS A 580 12.88 -28.11 -25.05
C LYS A 580 12.55 -26.76 -25.68
N ILE A 581 13.27 -25.72 -25.26
CA ILE A 581 13.07 -24.27 -25.48
C ILE A 581 12.20 -23.61 -24.39
N ASN A 582 12.70 -23.51 -23.15
CA ASN A 582 12.19 -22.60 -22.11
C ASN A 582 13.13 -22.46 -20.87
N GLU A 583 14.45 -22.55 -21.05
CA GLU A 583 15.44 -22.61 -19.95
C GLU A 583 15.52 -21.33 -19.06
N ILE A 584 14.80 -20.26 -19.38
CA ILE A 584 14.73 -19.04 -18.55
C ILE A 584 13.33 -18.87 -17.89
N ASN A 585 12.26 -19.31 -18.54
CA ASN A 585 10.88 -19.13 -18.04
C ASN A 585 10.51 -20.17 -16.95
N GLU A 586 11.18 -21.33 -16.89
CA GLU A 586 10.90 -22.32 -15.84
C GLU A 586 11.59 -22.00 -14.49
N ILE A 587 12.73 -21.28 -14.50
CA ILE A 587 13.34 -20.73 -13.27
C ILE A 587 12.41 -19.67 -12.65
N GLU A 588 11.70 -18.91 -13.48
CA GLU A 588 10.69 -17.92 -13.06
C GLU A 588 9.52 -18.55 -12.26
N HIS A 589 9.26 -19.86 -12.46
CA HIS A 589 8.27 -20.63 -11.70
C HIS A 589 8.82 -21.25 -10.40
N ILE A 590 10.13 -21.32 -10.24
CA ILE A 590 10.81 -21.79 -9.01
C ILE A 590 11.06 -20.62 -8.03
N ILE A 591 11.26 -19.41 -8.57
CA ILE A 591 11.36 -18.16 -7.80
C ILE A 591 9.99 -17.85 -7.18
N THR A 592 9.99 -17.47 -5.90
CA THR A 592 8.84 -16.96 -5.13
C THR A 592 7.81 -16.26 -6.03
N ASP A 593 6.60 -16.82 -6.10
CA ASP A 593 5.53 -16.35 -6.98
C ASP A 593 5.22 -14.87 -6.67
N ALA A 594 4.92 -14.06 -7.68
CA ALA A 594 4.39 -12.71 -7.49
C ALA A 594 3.15 -12.72 -6.57
N THR A 595 2.42 -13.83 -6.53
CA THR A 595 1.31 -14.10 -5.59
C THR A 595 1.75 -14.13 -4.12
N GLU A 596 2.93 -14.69 -3.82
CA GLU A 596 3.48 -14.78 -2.46
C GLU A 596 3.91 -13.40 -1.95
N ILE A 597 4.60 -12.62 -2.77
CA ILE A 597 4.97 -11.24 -2.45
C ILE A 597 3.72 -10.36 -2.29
N LYS A 598 2.74 -10.52 -3.19
CA LYS A 598 1.46 -9.81 -3.11
C LYS A 598 0.74 -10.14 -1.80
N LYS A 599 0.70 -11.41 -1.39
CA LYS A 599 0.06 -11.81 -0.15
C LYS A 599 0.79 -11.29 1.09
N ILE A 600 2.13 -11.31 1.13
CA ILE A 600 2.88 -10.72 2.25
C ILE A 600 2.60 -9.22 2.37
N ILE A 601 2.55 -8.51 1.24
CA ILE A 601 2.17 -7.09 1.21
C ILE A 601 0.73 -6.91 1.71
N THR A 602 -0.22 -7.72 1.26
CA THR A 602 -1.62 -7.66 1.72
C THR A 602 -1.76 -7.95 3.21
N ASP A 603 -1.16 -9.03 3.71
CA ASP A 603 -1.20 -9.42 5.12
C ASP A 603 -0.59 -8.33 6.02
N TYR A 604 0.50 -7.69 5.58
CA TYR A 604 1.10 -6.54 6.26
C TYR A 604 0.11 -5.36 6.36
N TYR A 605 -0.58 -5.01 5.27
CA TYR A 605 -1.55 -3.92 5.28
C TYR A 605 -2.83 -4.22 6.05
N GLU A 606 -3.36 -5.45 5.98
CA GLU A 606 -4.53 -5.86 6.75
C GLU A 606 -4.29 -5.69 8.26
N GLN A 607 -3.06 -5.94 8.73
CA GLN A 607 -2.66 -5.74 10.12
C GLN A 607 -2.41 -4.26 10.47
N LEU A 608 -1.94 -3.44 9.51
CA LEU A 608 -1.74 -2.00 9.68
C LEU A 608 -3.03 -1.17 9.72
N HIS A 609 -4.08 -1.61 9.03
CA HIS A 609 -5.34 -0.86 8.92
C HIS A 609 -6.01 -0.58 10.28
N ALA A 610 -5.68 -1.34 11.34
CA ALA A 610 -6.16 -1.09 12.70
C ALA A 610 -5.47 0.11 13.39
N ASN A 611 -4.22 0.43 13.04
CA ASN A 611 -3.38 1.42 13.74
C ASN A 611 -3.30 2.79 13.03
N LYS A 612 -3.77 2.90 11.77
CA LYS A 612 -3.67 4.15 10.98
C LYS A 612 -4.60 5.27 11.47
N LEU A 613 -5.73 4.95 12.12
CA LEU A 613 -6.69 5.94 12.61
C LEU A 613 -6.10 6.83 13.72
N ASP A 614 -5.37 6.24 14.67
CA ASP A 614 -4.77 6.96 15.80
C ASP A 614 -3.69 7.97 15.32
N ASN A 615 -2.90 7.59 14.31
CA ASN A 615 -1.86 8.45 13.74
C ASN A 615 -2.44 9.66 12.98
N ILE A 616 -3.60 9.50 12.32
CA ILE A 616 -4.28 10.59 11.60
C ILE A 616 -4.79 11.64 12.59
N GLU A 617 -5.37 11.22 13.72
CA GLU A 617 -5.86 12.14 14.76
C GLU A 617 -4.71 12.94 15.41
N GLU A 618 -3.58 12.29 15.70
CA GLU A 618 -2.41 12.96 16.30
C GLU A 618 -1.79 13.99 15.33
N ILE A 619 -1.71 13.66 14.04
CA ILE A 619 -1.20 14.55 12.99
C ILE A 619 -2.14 15.74 12.75
N ASP A 620 -3.46 15.50 12.74
CA ASP A 620 -4.43 16.57 12.52
C ASP A 620 -4.45 17.58 13.67
N LYS A 621 -4.28 17.12 14.91
CA LYS A 621 -4.13 18.00 16.08
C LYS A 621 -2.92 18.94 15.95
N PHE A 622 -1.84 18.50 15.31
CA PHE A 622 -0.65 19.32 15.09
C PHE A 622 -0.90 20.48 14.13
N LEU A 623 -1.72 20.28 13.08
CA LEU A 623 -2.12 21.38 12.20
C LEU A 623 -2.96 22.42 12.92
N GLU A 624 -3.88 21.99 13.78
CA GLU A 624 -4.73 22.93 14.53
C GLU A 624 -3.89 23.83 15.44
N THR A 625 -2.80 23.32 16.00
CA THR A 625 -1.86 24.12 16.80
C THR A 625 -1.00 25.09 15.98
N TYR A 626 -0.64 24.76 14.74
CA TYR A 626 0.19 25.63 13.89
C TYR A 626 -0.61 26.74 13.18
N ASN A 627 -1.95 26.65 13.16
CA ASN A 627 -2.84 27.68 12.61
C ASN A 627 -3.36 28.67 13.67
N GLN A 628 -2.87 28.58 14.92
CA GLN A 628 -3.23 29.52 16.00
C GLN A 628 -2.20 30.64 16.22
N ASP A 629 -1.07 30.60 15.50
CA ASP A 629 -0.10 31.69 15.35
C ASP A 629 -0.14 32.20 13.90
#